data_AF-A0A448MIJ8-F1
#
_entry.id   AF-A0A448MIJ8-F1
#
_cell.length_a   1.000
_cell.length_b   1.000
_cell.length_c   1.000
_cell.angle_alpha   90.00
_cell.angle_beta   90.00
_cell.angle_gamma   90.00
#
_symmetry.space_group_name_H-M   'P 1'
#
loop_
_entity.id
_entity.type
_entity.pdbx_description
1 polymer ?
#
loop_
_entity_poly.entity_id
_entity_poly.type
_entity_poly.pdbx_seq_one_letter_code
_entity_poly.pdbx_strand_id
1 'polypeptide(L)' 'MIVINPPWTLESQMKAILPYLVRTLIPEGTGSWTVEWITPE' A
#
# COMPACT_ATOMS: atom_id res chain seq x y z
N MET A 1 -7.60 -3.27 -1.77
CA MET A 1 -8.44 -2.96 -0.60
C MET A 1 -8.91 -1.53 -0.72
N ILE A 2 -10.18 -1.24 -0.47
CA ILE A 2 -10.70 0.13 -0.44
C ILE A 2 -11.08 0.43 1.01
N VAL A 3 -10.59 1.55 1.54
CA VAL A 3 -10.86 1.99 2.91
C VAL A 3 -11.57 3.33 2.83
N ILE A 4 -12.77 3.42 3.39
CA ILE A 4 -13.54 4.66 3.48
C ILE A 4 -13.25 5.30 4.84
N ASN A 5 -12.98 6.61 4.85
CA ASN A 5 -12.53 7.36 6.02
C ASN A 5 -11.29 6.73 6.70
N PRO A 6 -10.18 6.54 5.96
CA PRO A 6 -8.96 6.00 6.55
C PRO A 6 -8.36 7.01 7.55
N PRO A 7 -7.71 6.54 8.63
CA PRO A 7 -6.94 7.45 9.48
C PRO A 7 -5.74 8.02 8.71
N TRP A 8 -5.38 9.26 9.00
CA TRP A 8 -4.31 10.00 8.31
C TRP A 8 -2.94 9.30 8.31
N THR A 9 -2.69 8.42 9.29
CA THR A 9 -1.45 7.62 9.36
C THR A 9 -1.41 6.41 8.44
N LEU A 10 -2.57 5.93 7.96
CA LEU A 10 -2.67 4.65 7.26
C LEU A 10 -1.87 4.65 5.96
N GLU A 11 -1.94 5.73 5.19
CA GLU A 11 -1.20 5.86 3.92
C GLU A 11 0.31 5.72 4.15
N SER A 12 0.86 6.42 5.15
CA SER A 12 2.28 6.34 5.49
C SER A 12 2.68 4.94 5.95
N GLN A 13 1.82 4.27 6.74
CA GLN A 13 2.07 2.91 7.20
C GLN A 13 2.05 1.92 6.03
N MET A 14 1.11 2.07 5.09
CA MET A 14 1.01 1.22 3.89
C MET A 14 2.23 1.39 2.99
N LYS A 15 2.66 2.64 2.73
CA LYS A 15 3.87 2.93 1.94
C LYS A 15 5.14 2.35 2.56
N ALA A 16 5.19 2.20 3.88
CA ALA A 16 6.33 1.59 4.57
C ALA A 16 6.32 0.05 4.47
N ILE A 17 5.16 -0.60 4.59
CA ILE A 17 5.07 -2.07 4.71
C ILE A 17 4.94 -2.79 3.35
N LEU A 18 4.25 -2.18 2.37
CA LEU A 18 3.97 -2.83 1.09
C LEU A 18 5.22 -3.21 0.28
N PRO A 19 6.30 -2.40 0.22
CA PRO A 19 7.55 -2.82 -0.42
C PRO A 19 8.15 -4.09 0.19
N TYR A 20 8.12 -4.19 1.51
CA TYR A 20 8.63 -5.36 2.23
C TYR A 20 7.78 -6.59 1.94
N LEU A 21 6.45 -6.45 1.90
CA LEU A 21 5.54 -7.55 1.58
C LEU A 21 5.74 -8.05 0.15
N VAL A 22 5.84 -7.15 -0.84
CA VAL A 22 6.10 -7.56 -2.23
C VAL A 22 7.41 -8.31 -2.35
N ARG A 23 8.49 -7.82 -1.73
CA ARG A 23 9.80 -8.49 -1.72
C ARG A 23 9.76 -9.87 -1.06
N THR A 24 8.97 -10.02 -0.01
CA THR A 24 8.91 -11.26 0.79
C THR A 24 8.01 -12.31 0.15
N LEU A 25 6.88 -11.89 -0.43
CA LEU A 25 5.87 -12.79 -0.97
C LEU A 25 6.12 -13.12 -2.46
N ILE A 26 6.79 -12.24 -3.20
CA ILE A 26 7.05 -12.39 -4.63
C ILE A 26 8.56 -12.29 -4.89
N PRO A 27 9.32 -13.37 -4.62
CA PRO A 27 10.78 -13.38 -4.78
C PRO A 27 11.24 -13.21 -6.23
N GLU A 28 10.36 -13.52 -7.20
CA GLU A 28 10.61 -13.37 -8.64
C GLU A 28 10.55 -11.91 -9.12
N GLY A 29 10.15 -10.98 -8.25
CA GLY A 29 10.19 -9.53 -8.55
C GLY A 29 9.15 -9.05 -9.57
N THR A 30 8.15 -9.89 -9.90
CA THR A 30 7.08 -9.56 -10.86
C THR A 30 5.90 -8.82 -10.22
N GLY A 31 5.89 -8.71 -8.89
CA GLY A 31 4.82 -8.04 -8.13
C GLY A 31 5.02 -6.54 -8.01
N SER A 32 3.91 -5.79 -7.99
CA SER A 32 3.90 -4.36 -7.69
C SER A 32 2.86 -4.05 -6.61
N TRP A 33 3.01 -2.89 -5.98
CA TRP A 33 2.06 -2.37 -4.99
C TRP A 33 1.76 -0.91 -5.31
N THR A 34 0.55 -0.47 -5.00
CA THR A 34 0.12 0.91 -5.16
C THR A 34 -0.75 1.34 -3.97
N VAL A 35 -0.68 2.62 -3.64
CA VAL A 35 -1.53 3.28 -2.64
C VAL A 35 -1.94 4.62 -3.25
N GLU A 36 -3.23 4.77 -3.52
CA GLU A 36 -3.77 5.93 -4.23
C GLU A 36 -5.06 6.42 -3.55
N TRP A 37 -5.24 7.74 -3.53
CA TRP A 37 -6.49 8.37 -3.12
C TRP A 37 -7.45 8.39 -4.31
N ILE A 38 -8.55 7.66 -4.20
CA ILE A 38 -9.58 7.58 -5.25
C ILE A 38 -10.32 8.91 -5.37
N THR A 39 -10.56 9.55 -4.23
CA THR A 39 -11.09 10.91 -4.11
C THR A 39 -10.22 11.70 -3.14
N PRO A 40 -9.87 12.95 -3.47
CA PRO A 40 -9.21 13.85 -2.53
C PRO A 40 -10.14 14.15 -1.33
N GLU A 41 -9.56 14.65 -0.24
CA GLU A 41 -10.32 15.16 0.92
C GLU A 41 -11.26 16.31 0.56
#